data_AF-A0A350AUL2-F1
#
_entry.id   AF-A0A350AUL2-F1
#
_cell.length_a   1.000
_cell.length_b   1.000
_cell.length_c   1.000
_cell.angle_alpha   90.00
_cell.angle_beta   90.00
_cell.angle_gamma   90.00
#
_symmetry.space_group_name_H-M   'P 1'
#
loop_
_entity.id
_entity.type
_entity.pdbx_description
1 polymer ?
#
loop_
_entity_poly.entity_id
_entity_poly.type
_entity_poly.pdbx_seq_one_letter_code
_entity_poly.pdbx_strand_id
1 'polypeptide(L)'
;MVAIVKSIIFWILAALLAACALSVPAHLRTIDTTVIEHAATTDSSPSELISAAINAAQIGPAQRLLLATEANATNHNAQLDSLLQRNPQFAISGGADRSFEDFLDLVQIDSAKNNAVVPLLLPRSERASLMGTLSESSNANVDALLSIRNIPGLIRLHPASHAAGAPYDAGVLTLALLIEGGHFQTALAQQIGALASQAKLGTPAAVRACEDLVIATLSLGRQLDYRSLANLAAITETPSDWAQMATMFRAQPDRINRLFTALSFTENSSKVFNYLATHSETGNADLDQALTLGPGAIN
;
A
#
# COMPACT_ATOMS: atom_id res chain seq x y z
N MET A 1 35.77 39.61 38.51
CA MET A 1 36.69 39.19 37.41
C MET A 1 36.59 37.70 37.07
N VAL A 2 36.65 36.78 38.04
CA VAL A 2 36.66 35.32 37.78
C VAL A 2 35.43 34.82 36.99
N ALA A 3 34.24 35.35 37.26
CA ALA A 3 33.02 34.95 36.54
C ALA A 3 33.03 35.34 35.05
N ILE A 4 33.59 36.50 34.72
CA ILE A 4 33.67 37.00 33.33
C ILE A 4 34.65 36.14 32.51
N VAL A 5 35.79 35.80 33.11
CA VAL A 5 36.79 34.92 32.46
C VAL A 5 36.21 33.53 32.19
N LYS A 6 35.45 32.97 33.14
CA LYS A 6 34.79 31.67 32.96
C LYS A 6 33.76 31.69 31.82
N SER A 7 32.96 32.75 31.72
CA SER A 7 31.99 32.91 30.62
C SER A 7 32.68 33.03 29.26
N ILE A 8 33.78 33.79 29.18
CA ILE A 8 34.56 33.93 27.94
C ILE A 8 35.14 32.58 27.50
N ILE A 9 35.69 31.80 28.43
CA ILE A 9 36.21 30.45 28.13
C ILE A 9 35.11 29.54 27.58
N PHE A 10 33.91 29.55 28.17
CA PHE A 10 32.80 28.74 27.65
C PHE A 10 32.32 29.18 26.27
N TRP A 11 32.28 30.49 26.00
CA TRP A 11 31.94 31.00 24.67
C TRP A 11 32.98 30.61 23.62
N ILE A 12 34.27 30.68 23.95
CA ILE A 12 35.34 30.23 23.06
C ILE A 12 35.20 28.74 22.79
N LEU A 13 34.99 27.92 23.82
CA LEU A 13 34.82 26.48 23.67
C LEU A 13 33.58 26.11 22.83
N ALA A 14 32.46 26.80 23.05
CA ALA A 14 31.24 26.60 22.27
C ALA A 14 31.43 26.99 20.80
N ALA A 15 32.11 28.11 20.53
CA ALA A 15 32.44 28.53 19.18
C ALA A 15 33.38 27.54 18.49
N LEU A 16 34.34 26.98 19.21
CA LEU A 16 35.27 25.97 18.70
C LEU A 16 34.54 24.65 18.37
N LEU A 17 33.63 24.21 19.23
CA LEU A 17 32.78 23.03 18.98
C LEU A 17 31.83 23.25 17.79
N ALA A 18 31.23 24.44 17.66
CA ALA A 18 30.39 24.79 16.51
C ALA A 18 31.21 24.84 15.21
N ALA A 19 32.41 25.41 15.23
CA ALA A 19 33.31 25.44 14.09
C ALA A 19 33.76 24.03 13.68
N CYS A 20 34.06 23.15 14.65
CA CYS A 20 34.35 21.74 14.38
C CYS A 20 33.13 21.03 13.77
N ALA A 21 31.91 21.28 14.26
CA ALA A 21 30.70 20.69 13.70
C ALA A 21 30.39 21.18 12.27
N LEU A 22 30.64 22.45 11.97
CA LEU A 22 30.54 22.99 10.60
C LEU A 22 31.68 22.53 9.68
N SER A 23 32.83 22.16 10.24
CA SER A 23 33.98 21.64 9.49
C SER A 23 33.87 20.14 9.21
N VAL A 24 32.88 19.43 9.77
CA VAL A 24 32.55 18.07 9.32
C VAL A 24 32.00 18.18 7.91
N PRO A 25 32.69 17.63 6.89
CA PRO A 25 32.27 17.80 5.52
C PRO A 25 30.91 17.12 5.28
N ALA A 26 30.01 17.78 4.56
CA ALA A 26 28.66 17.26 4.28
C ALA A 26 28.68 15.85 3.63
N HIS A 27 29.75 15.51 2.92
CA HIS A 27 29.97 14.20 2.29
C HIS A 27 30.17 13.04 3.28
N LEU A 28 30.46 13.29 4.56
CA LEU A 28 30.44 12.24 5.59
C LEU A 28 29.03 11.95 6.13
N ARG A 29 28.04 12.77 5.77
CA ARG A 29 26.62 12.57 6.11
C ARG A 29 25.79 11.96 4.98
N THR A 30 26.37 11.80 3.80
CA THR A 30 25.72 11.24 2.62
C THR A 30 26.33 9.88 2.29
N ILE A 31 25.49 8.88 2.04
CA ILE A 31 25.95 7.60 1.50
C ILE A 31 26.37 7.87 0.05
N ASP A 32 27.58 7.43 -0.35
CA ASP A 32 28.02 7.56 -1.74
C ASP A 32 27.13 6.68 -2.64
N THR A 33 26.75 7.23 -3.79
CA THR A 33 26.00 6.51 -4.85
C THR A 33 26.62 5.15 -5.20
N THR A 34 27.96 5.01 -5.14
CA THR A 34 28.62 3.74 -5.43
C THR A 34 28.28 2.64 -4.42
N VAL A 35 27.98 3.00 -3.17
CA VAL A 35 27.56 2.04 -2.14
C VAL A 35 26.14 1.53 -2.44
N ILE A 36 25.25 2.42 -2.89
CA ILE A 36 23.89 2.08 -3.28
C ILE A 36 23.90 1.19 -4.54
N GLU A 37 24.74 1.51 -5.52
CA GLU A 37 24.94 0.67 -6.71
C GLU A 37 25.48 -0.72 -6.36
N HIS A 38 26.46 -0.82 -5.45
CA HIS A 38 26.96 -2.11 -4.99
C HIS A 38 25.91 -2.92 -4.22
N ALA A 39 25.12 -2.29 -3.36
CA ALA A 39 24.01 -2.95 -2.68
C ALA A 39 22.98 -3.50 -3.68
N ALA A 40 22.66 -2.72 -4.74
CA ALA A 40 21.74 -3.12 -5.79
C ALA A 40 22.20 -4.35 -6.60
N THR A 41 23.51 -4.56 -6.79
CA THR A 41 24.01 -5.71 -7.59
C THR A 41 23.77 -7.08 -6.98
N THR A 42 23.41 -7.15 -5.69
CA THR A 42 23.20 -8.44 -4.99
C THR A 42 21.78 -8.97 -5.18
N ASP A 43 20.83 -8.09 -5.48
CA ASP A 43 19.41 -8.41 -5.58
C ASP A 43 18.90 -8.47 -7.03
N SER A 44 17.66 -8.92 -7.22
CA SER A 44 17.02 -8.96 -8.54
C SER A 44 16.87 -7.57 -9.13
N SER A 45 17.23 -7.42 -10.40
CA SER A 45 17.09 -6.15 -11.10
C SER A 45 15.62 -5.76 -11.30
N PRO A 46 15.29 -4.47 -11.43
CA PRO A 46 13.92 -4.02 -11.74
C PRO A 46 13.31 -4.72 -12.97
N SER A 47 14.12 -4.94 -14.01
CA SER A 47 13.67 -5.62 -15.23
C SER A 47 13.30 -7.09 -14.99
N GLU A 48 14.02 -7.79 -14.12
CA GLU A 48 13.70 -9.18 -13.77
C GLU A 48 12.41 -9.25 -12.95
N LEU A 49 12.20 -8.32 -12.02
CA LEU A 49 10.97 -8.25 -11.22
C LEU A 49 9.73 -7.93 -12.08
N ILE A 50 9.85 -7.00 -13.04
CA ILE A 50 8.78 -6.73 -14.01
C ILE A 50 8.48 -7.99 -14.83
N SER A 51 9.52 -8.67 -15.32
CA SER A 51 9.36 -9.91 -16.11
C SER A 51 8.72 -11.02 -15.28
N ALA A 52 9.09 -11.16 -14.00
CA ALA A 52 8.49 -12.12 -13.08
C ALA A 52 7.00 -11.80 -12.83
N ALA A 53 6.65 -10.53 -12.62
CA ALA A 53 5.27 -10.11 -12.46
C ALA A 53 4.43 -10.38 -13.72
N ILE A 54 4.96 -10.08 -14.91
CA ILE A 54 4.33 -10.41 -16.21
C ILE A 54 4.11 -11.92 -16.34
N ASN A 55 5.13 -12.72 -16.05
CA ASN A 55 5.05 -14.19 -16.13
C ASN A 55 4.03 -14.78 -15.13
N ALA A 56 3.88 -14.15 -13.97
CA ALA A 56 2.86 -14.49 -12.98
C ALA A 56 1.47 -13.91 -13.31
N ALA A 57 1.28 -13.31 -14.49
CA ALA A 57 0.06 -12.65 -14.93
C ALA A 57 -0.43 -11.52 -13.98
N GLN A 58 0.51 -10.82 -13.33
CA GLN A 58 0.26 -9.69 -12.44
C GLN A 58 0.45 -8.36 -13.20
N ILE A 59 -0.50 -8.04 -14.08
CA ILE A 59 -0.45 -6.90 -15.00
C ILE A 59 -0.35 -5.55 -14.27
N GLY A 60 -1.21 -5.29 -13.29
CA GLY A 60 -1.25 -4.06 -12.51
C GLY A 60 0.05 -3.80 -11.76
N PRO A 61 0.55 -4.76 -10.95
CA PRO A 61 1.87 -4.66 -10.34
C PRO A 61 2.99 -4.42 -11.35
N ALA A 62 3.04 -5.19 -12.45
CA ALA A 62 4.05 -5.03 -13.48
C ALA A 62 4.04 -3.63 -14.12
N GLN A 63 2.85 -3.09 -14.44
CA GLN A 63 2.70 -1.74 -14.98
C GLN A 63 3.18 -0.67 -14.00
N ARG A 64 2.93 -0.85 -12.69
CA ARG A 64 3.39 0.10 -11.66
C ARG A 64 4.91 0.09 -11.51
N LEU A 65 5.51 -1.10 -11.46
CA LEU A 65 6.96 -1.27 -11.47
C LEU A 65 7.57 -0.62 -12.70
N LEU A 66 6.97 -0.86 -13.87
CA LEU A 66 7.45 -0.33 -15.13
C LEU A 66 7.37 1.22 -15.18
N LEU A 67 6.24 1.80 -14.77
CA LEU A 67 6.05 3.26 -14.73
C LEU A 67 6.92 3.95 -13.66
N ALA A 68 7.38 3.22 -12.65
CA ALA A 68 8.24 3.77 -11.61
C ALA A 68 9.73 3.70 -11.96
N THR A 69 10.15 2.68 -12.71
CA THR A 69 11.57 2.38 -12.96
C THR A 69 12.00 2.61 -14.41
N GLU A 70 11.07 2.63 -15.35
CA GLU A 70 11.28 2.73 -16.81
C GLU A 70 12.23 1.66 -17.40
N ALA A 71 12.51 0.59 -16.65
CA ALA A 71 13.43 -0.47 -17.05
C ALA A 71 12.88 -1.27 -18.24
N ASN A 72 13.60 -1.29 -19.36
CA ASN A 72 13.27 -2.07 -20.57
C ASN A 72 11.83 -1.88 -21.11
N ALA A 73 11.30 -0.66 -20.99
CA ALA A 73 9.88 -0.36 -21.20
C ALA A 73 9.28 -0.88 -22.51
N THR A 74 9.99 -0.75 -23.64
CA THR A 74 9.48 -1.18 -24.95
C THR A 74 9.16 -2.69 -25.00
N ASN A 75 10.03 -3.53 -24.42
CA ASN A 75 9.85 -4.98 -24.45
C ASN A 75 8.72 -5.39 -23.49
N HIS A 76 8.74 -4.85 -22.27
CA HIS A 76 7.71 -5.16 -21.27
C HIS A 76 6.32 -4.69 -21.70
N ASN A 77 6.20 -3.53 -22.34
CA ASN A 77 4.92 -3.07 -22.91
C ASN A 77 4.38 -4.06 -23.95
N ALA A 78 5.21 -4.55 -24.87
CA ALA A 78 4.78 -5.53 -25.86
C ALA A 78 4.31 -6.85 -25.22
N GLN A 79 4.97 -7.28 -24.14
CA GLN A 79 4.57 -8.47 -23.38
C GLN A 79 3.24 -8.28 -22.64
N LEU A 80 3.05 -7.13 -22.00
CA LEU A 80 1.81 -6.74 -21.33
C LEU A 80 0.64 -6.70 -22.32
N ASP A 81 0.83 -6.08 -23.48
CA ASP A 81 -0.19 -6.01 -24.54
C ASP A 81 -0.59 -7.41 -25.02
N SER A 82 0.39 -8.31 -25.21
CA SER A 82 0.13 -9.71 -25.59
C SER A 82 -0.67 -10.49 -24.54
N LEU A 83 -0.45 -10.21 -23.24
CA LEU A 83 -1.23 -10.83 -22.17
C LEU A 83 -2.65 -10.28 -22.11
N LEU A 84 -2.81 -8.97 -22.26
CA LEU A 84 -4.11 -8.31 -22.27
C LEU A 84 -4.97 -8.71 -23.47
N GLN A 85 -4.37 -8.94 -24.64
CA GLN A 85 -5.09 -9.48 -25.80
C GLN A 85 -5.64 -10.89 -25.55
N ARG A 86 -4.93 -11.71 -24.75
CA ARG A 86 -5.36 -13.07 -24.39
C ARG A 86 -6.38 -13.08 -23.25
N ASN A 87 -6.24 -12.16 -22.30
CA ASN A 87 -7.10 -12.05 -21.12
C ASN A 87 -7.50 -10.58 -20.88
N PRO A 88 -8.52 -10.07 -21.61
CA PRO A 88 -8.91 -8.66 -21.54
C PRO A 88 -9.33 -8.22 -20.13
N GLN A 89 -9.94 -9.12 -19.35
CA GLN A 89 -10.40 -8.84 -17.99
C GLN A 89 -9.27 -8.46 -17.03
N PHE A 90 -8.02 -8.87 -17.32
CA PHE A 90 -6.85 -8.48 -16.52
C PHE A 90 -6.57 -6.97 -16.57
N ALA A 91 -7.10 -6.26 -17.55
CA ALA A 91 -7.05 -4.80 -17.55
C ALA A 91 -7.76 -4.22 -16.32
N ILE A 92 -8.84 -4.85 -15.86
CA ILE A 92 -9.68 -4.39 -14.76
C ILE A 92 -9.18 -4.93 -13.42
N SER A 93 -8.95 -6.25 -13.34
CA SER A 93 -8.48 -6.90 -12.11
C SER A 93 -7.04 -6.54 -11.76
N GLY A 94 -6.24 -6.12 -12.76
CA GLY A 94 -4.80 -5.97 -12.64
C GLY A 94 -4.05 -7.29 -12.70
N GLY A 95 -4.70 -8.41 -13.04
CA GLY A 95 -4.07 -9.70 -13.19
C GLY A 95 -4.92 -10.87 -12.72
N ALA A 96 -4.38 -12.08 -12.86
CA ALA A 96 -5.12 -13.32 -12.64
C ALA A 96 -5.52 -13.50 -11.17
N ASP A 97 -6.78 -13.34 -10.80
CA ASP A 97 -7.32 -13.50 -9.45
C ASP A 97 -8.73 -14.09 -9.45
N ARG A 98 -8.87 -15.33 -9.00
CA ARG A 98 -10.14 -16.04 -9.10
C ARG A 98 -11.27 -15.38 -8.29
N SER A 99 -11.03 -14.95 -7.06
CA SER A 99 -12.12 -14.42 -6.22
C SER A 99 -12.64 -13.09 -6.75
N PHE A 100 -11.76 -12.29 -7.36
CA PHE A 100 -12.16 -11.04 -8.00
C PHE A 100 -12.73 -11.25 -9.41
N GLU A 101 -12.20 -12.18 -10.21
CA GLU A 101 -12.74 -12.55 -11.53
C GLU A 101 -14.16 -13.10 -11.43
N ASP A 102 -14.42 -14.01 -10.48
CA ASP A 102 -15.77 -14.55 -10.22
C ASP A 102 -16.75 -13.40 -9.88
N PHE A 103 -16.29 -12.37 -9.16
CA PHE A 103 -17.07 -11.16 -8.92
C PHE A 103 -17.32 -10.36 -10.19
N LEU A 104 -16.28 -10.06 -10.98
CA LEU A 104 -16.41 -9.28 -12.23
C LEU A 104 -17.37 -9.95 -13.23
N ASP A 105 -17.33 -11.28 -13.33
CA ASP A 105 -18.23 -12.07 -14.16
C ASP A 105 -19.67 -11.99 -13.66
N LEU A 106 -19.86 -12.10 -12.33
CA LEU A 106 -21.18 -11.98 -11.69
C LEU A 106 -21.84 -10.62 -11.96
N VAL A 107 -21.06 -9.54 -11.97
CA VAL A 107 -21.56 -8.18 -12.22
C VAL A 107 -21.44 -7.74 -13.68
N GLN A 108 -20.94 -8.61 -14.57
CA GLN A 108 -20.80 -8.37 -16.01
C GLN A 108 -20.02 -7.09 -16.34
N ILE A 109 -18.90 -6.86 -15.64
CA ILE A 109 -18.02 -5.72 -15.90
C ILE A 109 -16.96 -6.12 -16.95
N ASP A 110 -17.23 -5.76 -18.21
CA ASP A 110 -16.31 -6.02 -19.33
C ASP A 110 -15.35 -4.86 -19.61
N SER A 111 -15.64 -3.66 -19.08
CA SER A 111 -14.77 -2.49 -19.18
C SER A 111 -15.01 -1.52 -18.03
N ALA A 112 -13.94 -0.84 -17.58
CA ALA A 112 -14.03 0.15 -16.52
C ALA A 112 -13.29 1.43 -16.92
N LYS A 113 -13.86 2.59 -16.57
CA LYS A 113 -13.18 3.89 -16.71
C LYS A 113 -12.04 4.05 -15.69
N ASN A 114 -12.16 3.36 -14.57
CA ASN A 114 -11.18 3.33 -13.50
C ASN A 114 -11.12 1.90 -12.98
N ASN A 115 -9.94 1.30 -13.05
CA ASN A 115 -9.71 -0.10 -12.68
C ASN A 115 -9.43 -0.25 -11.17
N ALA A 116 -9.45 0.84 -10.42
CA ALA A 116 -9.31 0.79 -8.97
C ALA A 116 -10.50 0.07 -8.33
N VAL A 117 -10.23 -0.76 -7.32
CA VAL A 117 -11.23 -1.69 -6.77
C VAL A 117 -12.42 -0.97 -6.12
N VAL A 118 -12.18 0.12 -5.38
CA VAL A 118 -13.23 0.79 -4.60
C VAL A 118 -14.29 1.41 -5.52
N PRO A 119 -13.93 2.16 -6.60
CA PRO A 119 -14.91 2.64 -7.58
C PRO A 119 -15.82 1.56 -8.16
N LEU A 120 -15.30 0.35 -8.41
CA LEU A 120 -16.08 -0.80 -8.91
C LEU A 120 -17.10 -1.30 -7.87
N LEU A 121 -16.83 -1.06 -6.60
CA LEU A 121 -17.67 -1.44 -5.46
C LEU A 121 -18.51 -0.28 -4.90
N LEU A 122 -18.54 0.91 -5.51
CA LEU A 122 -19.45 1.97 -5.05
C LEU A 122 -20.92 1.72 -5.43
N PRO A 123 -21.24 1.29 -6.66
CA PRO A 123 -22.59 0.97 -7.06
C PRO A 123 -23.29 -0.04 -6.14
N ARG A 124 -24.61 0.13 -5.95
CA ARG A 124 -25.38 -0.66 -4.98
C ARG A 124 -25.58 -2.11 -5.43
N SER A 125 -25.79 -2.34 -6.72
CA SER A 125 -25.99 -3.68 -7.30
C SER A 125 -24.74 -4.54 -7.09
N GLU A 126 -23.56 -3.98 -7.34
CA GLU A 126 -22.27 -4.63 -7.31
C GLU A 126 -21.92 -5.04 -5.87
N ARG A 127 -22.15 -4.13 -4.90
CA ARG A 127 -22.03 -4.47 -3.48
C ARG A 127 -23.00 -5.55 -3.04
N ALA A 128 -24.24 -5.52 -3.52
CA ALA A 128 -25.25 -6.52 -3.17
C ALA A 128 -24.89 -7.90 -3.73
N SER A 129 -24.41 -7.97 -4.98
CA SER A 129 -23.93 -9.19 -5.61
C SER A 129 -22.73 -9.77 -4.86
N LEU A 130 -21.70 -8.95 -4.59
CA LEU A 130 -20.52 -9.40 -3.83
C LEU A 130 -20.86 -9.85 -2.40
N MET A 131 -21.75 -9.11 -1.72
CA MET A 131 -22.25 -9.50 -0.40
C MET A 131 -22.95 -10.87 -0.46
N GLY A 132 -23.74 -11.14 -1.50
CA GLY A 132 -24.39 -12.43 -1.71
C GLY A 132 -23.36 -13.56 -1.77
N THR A 133 -22.37 -13.44 -2.64
CA THR A 133 -21.29 -14.43 -2.78
C THR A 133 -20.50 -14.61 -1.48
N LEU A 134 -20.07 -13.53 -0.84
CA LEU A 134 -19.27 -13.61 0.39
C LEU A 134 -20.08 -14.17 1.58
N SER A 135 -21.41 -14.04 1.57
CA SER A 135 -22.26 -14.63 2.63
C SER A 135 -22.32 -16.15 2.60
N GLU A 136 -21.91 -16.77 1.49
CA GLU A 136 -21.80 -18.22 1.35
C GLU A 136 -20.42 -18.75 1.76
N SER A 137 -19.46 -17.86 2.05
CA SER A 137 -18.10 -18.26 2.46
C SER A 137 -18.10 -19.01 3.79
N SER A 138 -17.29 -20.06 3.86
CA SER A 138 -17.03 -20.80 5.11
C SER A 138 -15.98 -20.10 6.01
N ASN A 139 -15.42 -18.97 5.59
CA ASN A 139 -14.37 -18.27 6.32
C ASN A 139 -14.95 -17.42 7.47
N ALA A 140 -14.66 -17.82 8.72
CA ALA A 140 -15.15 -17.12 9.91
C ALA A 140 -14.73 -15.64 9.99
N ASN A 141 -13.57 -15.27 9.41
CA ASN A 141 -13.13 -13.87 9.39
C ASN A 141 -13.95 -13.04 8.39
N VAL A 142 -14.38 -13.65 7.29
CA VAL A 142 -15.30 -13.02 6.32
C VAL A 142 -16.66 -12.79 6.99
N ASP A 143 -17.25 -13.82 7.62
CA ASP A 143 -18.50 -13.66 8.38
C ASP A 143 -18.42 -12.56 9.44
N ALA A 144 -17.32 -12.51 10.19
CA ALA A 144 -17.08 -11.46 11.17
C ALA A 144 -17.10 -10.05 10.55
N LEU A 145 -16.46 -9.85 9.39
CA LEU A 145 -16.49 -8.58 8.66
C LEU A 145 -17.89 -8.25 8.12
N LEU A 146 -18.60 -9.22 7.55
CA LEU A 146 -19.95 -8.99 7.05
C LEU A 146 -20.92 -8.60 8.19
N SER A 147 -20.67 -9.10 9.40
CA SER A 147 -21.49 -8.80 10.58
C SER A 147 -21.37 -7.36 11.08
N ILE A 148 -20.30 -6.63 10.72
CA ILE A 148 -20.10 -5.23 11.14
C ILE A 148 -20.57 -4.20 10.10
N ARG A 149 -21.11 -4.62 8.95
CA ARG A 149 -21.59 -3.71 7.89
C ARG A 149 -22.57 -2.65 8.38
N ASN A 150 -23.38 -2.98 9.38
CA ASN A 150 -24.38 -2.08 9.97
C ASN A 150 -24.07 -1.71 11.43
N ILE A 151 -22.79 -1.65 11.80
CA ILE A 151 -22.36 -1.38 13.17
C ILE A 151 -22.68 0.07 13.60
N PRO A 152 -23.23 0.29 14.81
CA PRO A 152 -23.39 1.63 15.36
C PRO A 152 -22.06 2.20 15.88
N GLY A 153 -21.99 3.53 16.06
CA GLY A 153 -20.84 4.18 16.71
C GLY A 153 -19.68 4.53 15.77
N LEU A 154 -19.87 4.40 14.44
CA LEU A 154 -18.98 5.01 13.45
C LEU A 154 -19.00 6.54 13.60
N ILE A 155 -17.82 7.17 13.44
CA ILE A 155 -17.63 8.61 13.67
C ILE A 155 -17.41 9.36 12.35
N ARG A 156 -16.66 8.75 11.43
CA ARG A 156 -16.22 9.36 10.16
C ARG A 156 -16.96 8.77 8.95
N LEU A 157 -17.41 7.52 9.08
CA LEU A 157 -18.16 6.82 8.05
C LEU A 157 -19.59 6.55 8.51
N HIS A 158 -20.43 6.12 7.57
CA HIS A 158 -21.80 5.74 7.84
C HIS A 158 -22.00 4.23 7.62
N PRO A 159 -22.87 3.57 8.42
CA PRO A 159 -23.16 2.15 8.23
C PRO A 159 -23.76 1.87 6.85
N ALA A 160 -23.62 0.65 6.34
CA ALA A 160 -24.04 0.26 4.99
C ALA A 160 -25.53 0.50 4.68
N SER A 161 -26.39 0.42 5.69
CA SER A 161 -27.83 0.72 5.60
C SER A 161 -28.16 2.20 5.42
N HIS A 162 -27.21 3.11 5.69
CA HIS A 162 -27.39 4.54 5.54
C HIS A 162 -27.18 4.98 4.07
N ALA A 163 -27.85 6.05 3.64
CA ALA A 163 -27.74 6.56 2.27
C ALA A 163 -26.30 6.93 1.87
N ALA A 164 -25.50 7.42 2.84
CA ALA A 164 -24.08 7.72 2.68
C ALA A 164 -23.14 6.55 3.08
N GLY A 165 -23.69 5.35 3.26
CA GLY A 165 -22.96 4.16 3.74
C GLY A 165 -22.16 3.40 2.69
N ALA A 166 -22.28 3.77 1.40
CA ALA A 166 -21.62 3.07 0.31
C ALA A 166 -20.08 2.95 0.47
N PRO A 167 -19.33 3.98 0.90
CA PRO A 167 -17.90 3.84 1.10
C PRO A 167 -17.55 2.86 2.22
N TYR A 168 -18.24 2.90 3.35
CA TYR A 168 -17.98 1.95 4.44
C TYR A 168 -18.19 0.51 3.97
N ASP A 169 -19.31 0.28 3.29
CA ASP A 169 -19.66 -1.04 2.77
C ASP A 169 -18.64 -1.55 1.74
N ALA A 170 -18.24 -0.70 0.78
CA ALA A 170 -17.23 -1.04 -0.20
C ALA A 170 -15.89 -1.41 0.44
N GLY A 171 -15.45 -0.67 1.46
CA GLY A 171 -14.20 -0.97 2.17
C GLY A 171 -14.27 -2.26 2.99
N VAL A 172 -15.40 -2.54 3.66
CA VAL A 172 -15.62 -3.81 4.36
C VAL A 172 -15.62 -4.99 3.38
N LEU A 173 -16.32 -4.88 2.25
CA LEU A 173 -16.36 -5.92 1.23
C LEU A 173 -14.99 -6.13 0.56
N THR A 174 -14.21 -5.06 0.38
CA THR A 174 -12.82 -5.18 -0.13
C THR A 174 -11.95 -5.97 0.83
N LEU A 175 -12.01 -5.69 2.15
CA LEU A 175 -11.28 -6.48 3.15
C LEU A 175 -11.72 -7.94 3.16
N ALA A 176 -13.03 -8.18 3.11
CA ALA A 176 -13.58 -9.53 3.08
C ALA A 176 -13.10 -10.30 1.84
N LEU A 177 -13.07 -9.64 0.68
CA LEU A 177 -12.58 -10.25 -0.56
C LEU A 177 -11.08 -10.56 -0.51
N LEU A 178 -10.27 -9.66 0.07
CA LEU A 178 -8.83 -9.90 0.27
C LEU A 178 -8.57 -11.09 1.22
N ILE A 179 -9.40 -11.26 2.24
CA ILE A 179 -9.33 -12.41 3.15
C ILE A 179 -9.82 -13.69 2.46
N GLU A 180 -10.91 -13.62 1.69
CA GLU A 180 -11.45 -14.77 0.94
C GLU A 180 -10.45 -15.28 -0.11
N GLY A 181 -9.78 -14.37 -0.82
CA GLY A 181 -8.71 -14.69 -1.77
C GLY A 181 -7.39 -15.14 -1.11
N GLY A 182 -7.31 -15.13 0.23
CA GLY A 182 -6.12 -15.54 0.97
C GLY A 182 -4.91 -14.61 0.79
N HIS A 183 -5.14 -13.33 0.48
CA HIS A 183 -4.06 -12.38 0.21
C HIS A 183 -3.43 -11.80 1.47
N PHE A 184 -4.15 -11.77 2.59
CA PHE A 184 -3.54 -11.43 3.87
C PHE A 184 -2.84 -12.65 4.47
N GLN A 185 -1.74 -12.42 5.19
CA GLN A 185 -1.16 -13.43 6.05
C GLN A 185 -2.19 -13.92 7.07
N THR A 186 -2.19 -15.22 7.37
CA THR A 186 -3.18 -15.86 8.26
C THR A 186 -3.31 -15.14 9.61
N ALA A 187 -2.19 -14.71 10.20
CA ALA A 187 -2.18 -14.00 11.47
C ALA A 187 -2.90 -12.64 11.38
N LEU A 188 -2.66 -11.88 10.30
CA LEU A 188 -3.32 -10.60 10.09
C LEU A 188 -4.82 -10.78 9.79
N ALA A 189 -5.19 -11.75 8.97
CA ALA A 189 -6.60 -12.06 8.69
C ALA A 189 -7.38 -12.42 9.98
N GLN A 190 -6.76 -13.19 10.89
CA GLN A 190 -7.33 -13.51 12.21
C GLN A 190 -7.46 -12.27 13.10
N GLN A 191 -6.45 -11.39 13.12
CA GLN A 191 -6.53 -10.12 13.86
C GLN A 191 -7.68 -9.24 13.36
N ILE A 192 -7.86 -9.14 12.04
CA ILE A 192 -8.95 -8.39 11.42
C ILE A 192 -10.32 -9.00 11.81
N GLY A 193 -10.47 -10.32 11.73
CA GLY A 193 -11.70 -11.01 12.14
C GLY A 193 -12.02 -10.87 13.63
N ALA A 194 -10.99 -10.95 14.49
CA ALA A 194 -11.13 -10.72 15.93
C ALA A 194 -11.53 -9.27 16.24
N LEU A 195 -10.96 -8.30 15.52
CA LEU A 195 -11.32 -6.89 15.65
C LEU A 195 -12.78 -6.65 15.25
N ALA A 196 -13.22 -7.22 14.13
CA ALA A 196 -14.62 -7.14 13.70
C ALA A 196 -15.58 -7.77 14.72
N SER A 197 -15.21 -8.92 15.28
CA SER A 197 -15.98 -9.58 16.34
C SER A 197 -16.12 -8.72 17.60
N GLN A 198 -15.04 -8.07 18.04
CA GLN A 198 -15.08 -7.15 19.19
C GLN A 198 -15.89 -5.89 18.90
N ALA A 199 -15.82 -5.38 17.67
CA ALA A 199 -16.62 -4.24 17.23
C ALA A 199 -18.12 -4.61 17.26
N LYS A 200 -18.51 -5.80 16.77
CA LYS A 200 -19.88 -6.33 16.85
C LYS A 200 -20.42 -6.36 18.28
N LEU A 201 -19.57 -6.65 19.27
CA LEU A 201 -19.92 -6.62 20.70
C LEU A 201 -20.09 -5.19 21.26
N GLY A 202 -19.92 -4.15 20.44
CA GLY A 202 -20.11 -2.76 20.81
C GLY A 202 -18.91 -2.14 21.52
N THR A 203 -17.72 -2.75 21.44
CA THR A 203 -16.51 -2.21 22.09
C THR A 203 -16.05 -0.95 21.36
N PRO A 204 -16.10 0.26 21.97
CA PRO A 204 -15.88 1.52 21.23
C PRO A 204 -14.49 1.63 20.60
N ALA A 205 -13.46 1.05 21.24
CA ALA A 205 -12.11 1.00 20.70
C ALA A 205 -12.03 0.14 19.43
N ALA A 206 -12.69 -1.02 19.42
CA ALA A 206 -12.74 -1.90 18.26
C ALA A 206 -13.54 -1.30 17.10
N VAL A 207 -14.65 -0.60 17.37
CA VAL A 207 -15.40 0.13 16.35
C VAL A 207 -14.53 1.17 15.64
N ARG A 208 -13.77 1.97 16.41
CA ARG A 208 -12.86 2.97 15.85
C ARG A 208 -11.75 2.34 15.02
N ALA A 209 -11.11 1.29 15.53
CA ALA A 209 -10.06 0.59 14.81
C ALA A 209 -10.56 -0.12 13.54
N CYS A 210 -11.77 -0.68 13.54
CA CYS A 210 -12.42 -1.19 12.32
C CYS A 210 -12.63 -0.06 11.31
N GLU A 211 -13.14 1.09 11.76
CA GLU A 211 -13.34 2.25 10.90
C GLU A 211 -12.01 2.77 10.31
N ASP A 212 -10.94 2.80 11.12
CA ASP A 212 -9.58 3.14 10.67
C ASP A 212 -9.09 2.18 9.58
N LEU A 213 -9.26 0.87 9.79
CA LEU A 213 -8.88 -0.15 8.84
C LEU A 213 -9.66 -0.05 7.52
N VAL A 214 -10.97 0.24 7.61
CA VAL A 214 -11.82 0.47 6.43
C VAL A 214 -11.38 1.73 5.68
N ILE A 215 -11.07 2.83 6.37
CA ILE A 215 -10.55 4.06 5.74
C ILE A 215 -9.19 3.81 5.08
N ALA A 216 -8.31 3.05 5.72
CA ALA A 216 -7.03 2.67 5.13
C ALA A 216 -7.23 1.88 3.82
N THR A 217 -8.14 0.91 3.85
CA THR A 217 -8.51 0.10 2.68
C THR A 217 -9.11 0.96 1.56
N LEU A 218 -9.99 1.92 1.90
CA LEU A 218 -10.56 2.85 0.93
C LEU A 218 -9.50 3.74 0.27
N SER A 219 -8.50 4.14 1.04
CA SER A 219 -7.40 4.99 0.57
C SER A 219 -6.55 4.29 -0.47
N LEU A 220 -6.21 3.02 -0.22
CA LEU A 220 -5.44 2.18 -1.14
C LEU A 220 -6.31 1.76 -2.34
N GLY A 221 -7.49 1.23 -2.09
CA GLY A 221 -8.37 0.67 -3.12
C GLY A 221 -9.01 1.72 -4.05
N ARG A 222 -8.95 3.01 -3.73
CA ARG A 222 -9.32 4.09 -4.67
C ARG A 222 -8.25 4.34 -5.74
N GLN A 223 -7.04 3.87 -5.50
CA GLN A 223 -5.85 4.14 -6.32
C GLN A 223 -5.29 2.88 -6.99
N LEU A 224 -5.58 1.72 -6.41
CA LEU A 224 -5.06 0.43 -6.83
C LEU A 224 -6.15 -0.45 -7.43
N ASP A 225 -5.82 -1.09 -8.55
CA ASP A 225 -6.49 -2.30 -9.03
C ASP A 225 -6.38 -3.42 -7.99
N TYR A 226 -7.29 -4.40 -8.09
CA TYR A 226 -7.42 -5.44 -7.07
C TYR A 226 -6.12 -6.24 -6.89
N ARG A 227 -5.47 -6.64 -7.98
CA ARG A 227 -4.21 -7.41 -7.93
C ARG A 227 -3.07 -6.62 -7.30
N SER A 228 -2.94 -5.33 -7.60
CA SER A 228 -1.96 -4.47 -6.91
C SER A 228 -2.27 -4.33 -5.42
N LEU A 229 -3.55 -4.18 -5.06
CA LEU A 229 -3.96 -4.14 -3.65
C LEU A 229 -3.65 -5.47 -2.92
N ALA A 230 -3.91 -6.59 -3.58
CA ALA A 230 -3.62 -7.94 -3.07
C ALA A 230 -2.12 -8.16 -2.85
N ASN A 231 -1.25 -7.66 -3.74
CA ASN A 231 0.20 -7.74 -3.56
C ASN A 231 0.66 -6.95 -2.31
N LEU A 232 0.10 -5.76 -2.06
CA LEU A 232 0.39 -5.04 -0.82
C LEU A 232 -0.16 -5.76 0.42
N ALA A 233 -1.34 -6.37 0.31
CA ALA A 233 -1.93 -7.14 1.40
C ALA A 233 -1.05 -8.33 1.80
N ALA A 234 -0.40 -8.98 0.83
CA ALA A 234 0.48 -10.13 1.06
C ALA A 234 1.74 -9.81 1.87
N ILE A 235 2.28 -8.59 1.71
CA ILE A 235 3.46 -8.13 2.44
C ILE A 235 3.12 -7.41 3.75
N THR A 236 1.83 -7.29 4.09
CA THR A 236 1.38 -6.60 5.30
C THR A 236 1.34 -7.57 6.47
N GLU A 237 2.02 -7.21 7.57
CA GLU A 237 2.08 -8.03 8.78
C GLU A 237 1.06 -7.57 9.84
N THR A 238 0.88 -6.26 9.99
CA THR A 238 0.01 -5.68 11.02
C THR A 238 -1.02 -4.70 10.45
N PRO A 239 -2.14 -4.45 11.15
CA PRO A 239 -3.09 -3.40 10.77
C PRO A 239 -2.45 -2.00 10.71
N SER A 240 -1.40 -1.77 11.49
CA SER A 240 -0.64 -0.51 11.50
C SER A 240 0.11 -0.31 10.18
N ASP A 241 0.74 -1.36 9.64
CA ASP A 241 1.44 -1.30 8.36
C ASP A 241 0.48 -0.93 7.23
N TRP A 242 -0.70 -1.56 7.21
CA TRP A 242 -1.78 -1.24 6.26
C TRP A 242 -2.18 0.23 6.32
N ALA A 243 -2.36 0.76 7.54
CA ALA A 243 -2.72 2.16 7.77
C ALA A 243 -1.60 3.14 7.38
N GLN A 244 -0.33 2.77 7.59
CA GLN A 244 0.83 3.55 7.17
C GLN A 244 0.93 3.61 5.63
N MET A 245 0.80 2.48 4.94
CA MET A 245 0.74 2.41 3.48
C MET A 245 -0.38 3.32 2.94
N ALA A 246 -1.59 3.20 3.50
CA ALA A 246 -2.72 4.03 3.13
C ALA A 246 -2.48 5.53 3.36
N THR A 247 -1.72 5.88 4.40
CA THR A 247 -1.36 7.26 4.70
C THR A 247 -0.38 7.81 3.67
N MET A 248 0.62 7.05 3.22
CA MET A 248 1.50 7.47 2.13
C MET A 248 0.74 7.73 0.83
N PHE A 249 -0.17 6.83 0.46
CA PHE A 249 -0.97 6.95 -0.76
C PHE A 249 -1.92 8.15 -0.72
N ARG A 250 -2.45 8.51 0.46
CA ARG A 250 -3.25 9.73 0.62
C ARG A 250 -2.39 11.00 0.56
N ALA A 251 -1.20 10.96 1.14
CA ALA A 251 -0.32 12.12 1.20
C ALA A 251 0.27 12.47 -0.17
N GLN A 252 0.52 11.48 -1.03
CA GLN A 252 1.14 11.69 -2.35
C GLN A 252 0.36 10.97 -3.47
N PRO A 253 -0.87 11.43 -3.81
CA PRO A 253 -1.73 10.77 -4.80
C PRO A 253 -1.15 10.80 -6.23
N ASP A 254 -0.14 11.62 -6.52
CA ASP A 254 0.50 11.70 -7.84
C ASP A 254 1.69 10.71 -7.98
N ARG A 255 2.09 10.03 -6.90
CA ARG A 255 3.29 9.17 -6.87
C ARG A 255 2.97 7.70 -6.59
N ILE A 256 1.75 7.27 -6.93
CA ILE A 256 1.21 5.92 -6.66
C ILE A 256 2.13 4.82 -7.18
N ASN A 257 2.63 4.94 -8.41
CA ASN A 257 3.49 3.92 -9.02
C ASN A 257 4.83 3.79 -8.28
N ARG A 258 5.42 4.92 -7.90
CA ARG A 258 6.69 4.97 -7.14
C ARG A 258 6.50 4.43 -5.72
N LEU A 259 5.45 4.85 -5.02
CA LEU A 259 5.14 4.35 -3.67
C LEU A 259 4.84 2.86 -3.68
N PHE A 260 4.05 2.37 -4.63
CA PHE A 260 3.78 0.94 -4.79
C PHE A 260 5.07 0.16 -5.02
N THR A 261 5.94 0.64 -5.91
CA THR A 261 7.20 -0.03 -6.24
C THR A 261 8.16 -0.04 -5.06
N ALA A 262 8.28 1.07 -4.34
CA ALA A 262 9.07 1.17 -3.11
C ALA A 262 8.58 0.18 -2.05
N LEU A 263 7.26 0.08 -1.86
CA LEU A 263 6.66 -0.89 -0.94
C LEU A 263 6.85 -2.34 -1.39
N SER A 264 6.89 -2.59 -2.70
CA SER A 264 7.10 -3.93 -3.25
C SER A 264 8.56 -4.39 -3.16
N PHE A 265 9.50 -3.44 -3.12
CA PHE A 265 10.94 -3.68 -3.06
C PHE A 265 11.46 -3.75 -1.62
N THR A 266 10.77 -3.12 -0.67
CA THR A 266 11.19 -3.12 0.72
C THR A 266 10.78 -4.40 1.44
N GLU A 267 11.64 -4.87 2.33
CA GLU A 267 11.28 -5.91 3.31
C GLU A 267 10.38 -5.37 4.43
N ASN A 268 10.38 -4.05 4.67
CA ASN A 268 9.65 -3.44 5.77
C ASN A 268 9.05 -2.08 5.39
N SER A 269 7.73 -2.08 5.21
CA SER A 269 6.96 -0.88 4.83
C SER A 269 7.09 0.30 5.81
N SER A 270 7.31 0.03 7.11
CA SER A 270 7.50 1.07 8.12
C SER A 270 8.80 1.85 7.90
N LYS A 271 9.85 1.22 7.34
CA LYS A 271 11.11 1.94 7.01
C LYS A 271 10.87 3.03 5.97
N VAL A 272 10.18 2.69 4.88
CA VAL A 272 9.85 3.63 3.80
C VAL A 272 8.98 4.77 4.35
N PHE A 273 7.96 4.43 5.14
CA PHE A 273 7.09 5.42 5.80
C PHE A 273 7.90 6.40 6.67
N ASN A 274 8.72 5.88 7.59
CA ASN A 274 9.52 6.68 8.51
C ASN A 274 10.57 7.52 7.78
N TYR A 275 11.16 6.98 6.72
CA TYR A 275 12.13 7.71 5.90
C TYR A 275 11.49 8.92 5.22
N LEU A 276 10.35 8.74 4.56
CA LEU A 276 9.62 9.83 3.90
C LEU A 276 9.07 10.85 4.89
N ALA A 277 8.67 10.41 6.09
CA ALA A 277 8.22 11.30 7.15
C ALA A 277 9.37 12.16 7.73
N THR A 278 10.58 11.59 7.82
CA THR A 278 11.76 12.27 8.37
C THR A 278 12.40 13.20 7.34
N HIS A 279 12.46 12.79 6.07
CA HIS A 279 13.13 13.51 4.98
C HIS A 279 12.10 14.10 4.00
N SER A 280 11.23 14.98 4.50
CA SER A 280 10.13 15.54 3.69
C SER A 280 10.56 16.34 2.45
N GLU A 281 11.78 16.91 2.46
CA GLU A 281 12.31 17.71 1.35
C GLU A 281 13.03 16.87 0.28
N THR A 282 13.85 15.89 0.69
CA THR A 282 14.70 15.12 -0.24
C THR A 282 14.23 13.69 -0.47
N GLY A 283 13.50 13.10 0.48
CA GLY A 283 13.26 11.65 0.52
C GLY A 283 12.50 11.12 -0.70
N ASN A 284 11.71 11.98 -1.36
CA ASN A 284 11.06 11.63 -2.62
C ASN A 284 12.06 11.47 -3.77
N ALA A 285 13.03 12.38 -3.91
CA ALA A 285 14.06 12.32 -4.94
C ALA A 285 15.03 11.16 -4.67
N ASP A 286 15.40 10.97 -3.40
CA ASP A 286 16.25 9.86 -2.95
C ASP A 286 15.60 8.51 -3.29
N LEU A 287 14.29 8.37 -3.05
CA LEU A 287 13.54 7.18 -3.40
C LEU A 287 13.47 6.96 -4.92
N ASP A 288 13.25 8.02 -5.72
CA ASP A 288 13.20 7.90 -7.17
C ASP A 288 14.51 7.37 -7.74
N GLN A 289 15.65 7.83 -7.22
CA GLN A 289 16.96 7.31 -7.62
C GLN A 289 17.11 5.83 -7.21
N ALA A 290 16.75 5.48 -5.98
CA ALA A 290 16.85 4.10 -5.49
C ALA A 290 15.98 3.12 -6.32
N LEU A 291 14.78 3.52 -6.73
CA LEU A 291 13.87 2.68 -7.52
C LEU A 291 14.49 2.25 -8.86
N THR A 292 15.30 3.10 -9.49
CA THR A 292 15.97 2.77 -10.75
C THR A 292 17.06 1.71 -10.60
N LEU A 293 17.64 1.58 -9.40
CA LEU A 293 18.70 0.64 -9.10
C LEU A 293 18.13 -0.72 -8.64
N GLY A 294 16.95 -0.75 -8.02
CA GLY A 294 16.26 -1.97 -7.60
C GLY A 294 16.15 -2.14 -6.09
N PRO A 295 15.71 -3.32 -5.62
CA PRO A 295 15.40 -3.56 -4.20
C PRO A 295 16.58 -3.31 -3.26
N GLY A 296 17.78 -3.70 -3.64
CA GLY A 296 18.98 -3.52 -2.82
C GLY A 296 19.33 -2.05 -2.54
N ALA A 297 18.80 -1.11 -3.33
CA ALA A 297 18.98 0.33 -3.09
C ALA A 297 17.95 0.93 -2.12
N ILE A 298 16.89 0.19 -1.78
CA ILE A 298 15.78 0.66 -0.92
C ILE A 298 15.90 0.16 0.53
N ASN A 299 16.53 -1.00 0.74
CA ASN A 299 16.57 -1.70 2.04
C ASN A 299 17.63 -1.18 3.02
#